data_AF-A0A2Z3HUR3-F1
#
_entry.id   AF-A0A2Z3HUR3-F1
#
_cell.length_a   1.000
_cell.length_b   1.000
_cell.length_c   1.000
_cell.angle_alpha   90.00
_cell.angle_beta   90.00
_cell.angle_gamma   90.00
#
_symmetry.space_group_name_H-M   'P 1'
#
loop_
_entity.id
_entity.type
_entity.pdbx_description
1 polymer ?
#
loop_
_entity_poly.entity_id
_entity_poly.type
_entity_poly.pdbx_seq_one_letter_code
_entity_poly.pdbx_strand_id
1 'polypeptide(L)'
;MALDPDPGPRETMTPTTAKAADAQGGYSRALGLEICDRTAAGGAPRTLRRSPLNVLQRDLRAWLDGDPEFAALFGLACAAGATPLRYSLTRAADFCGRIAAGAPMSEACGAEGMPSLATVQWWTQRRPEFAAMLAAALDAQSRRLADEVTAISDAASPETLQISRMRIAARQWLAVRLARQTPEVPGRVVADAEGWPPGLVVEAAEF
;
A
#
# COMPACT_ATOMS: atom_id res chain seq x y z
N MET A 1 -41.67 -38.59 34.94
CA MET A 1 -40.90 -37.44 35.48
C MET A 1 -39.59 -38.04 35.93
N ALA A 2 -38.42 -37.79 35.35
CA ALA A 2 -37.91 -36.70 34.55
C ALA A 2 -36.67 -37.26 33.83
N LEU A 3 -36.61 -37.14 32.50
CA LEU A 3 -35.77 -36.19 31.76
C LEU A 3 -34.44 -36.82 31.33
N ASP A 4 -34.42 -37.20 30.06
CA ASP A 4 -33.23 -37.38 29.23
C ASP A 4 -32.26 -36.20 29.40
N PRO A 5 -30.95 -36.45 29.61
CA PRO A 5 -29.94 -35.43 29.37
C PRO A 5 -29.60 -35.37 27.88
N ASP A 6 -30.20 -34.35 27.25
CA ASP A 6 -29.71 -33.48 26.17
C ASP A 6 -28.40 -33.88 25.45
N PRO A 7 -28.41 -34.11 24.12
CA PRO A 7 -27.20 -34.31 23.33
C PRO A 7 -26.43 -32.99 23.20
N GLY A 8 -25.18 -33.00 23.67
CA GLY A 8 -24.25 -31.87 23.63
C GLY A 8 -24.10 -31.19 22.25
N PRO A 9 -23.57 -29.96 22.23
CA PRO A 9 -23.59 -29.10 21.05
C PRO A 9 -22.81 -29.74 19.91
N ARG A 10 -23.47 -29.80 18.75
CA ARG A 10 -22.86 -30.18 17.47
C ARG A 10 -21.67 -29.26 17.22
N GLU A 11 -20.47 -29.83 17.25
CA GLU A 11 -19.27 -29.19 16.72
C GLU A 11 -19.56 -28.74 15.28
N THR A 12 -19.74 -27.44 15.09
CA THR A 12 -19.70 -26.82 13.78
C THR A 12 -18.27 -26.89 13.28
N MET A 13 -17.92 -28.05 12.72
CA MET A 13 -16.75 -28.22 11.88
C MET A 13 -16.93 -27.28 10.69
N THR A 14 -16.27 -26.13 10.72
CA THR A 14 -16.19 -25.23 9.58
C THR A 14 -15.52 -26.00 8.45
N PRO A 15 -16.13 -26.13 7.26
CA PRO A 15 -15.40 -26.60 6.12
C PRO A 15 -14.43 -25.50 5.69
N THR A 16 -13.20 -25.60 6.19
CA THR A 16 -12.00 -25.16 5.45
C THR A 16 -11.96 -25.97 4.16
N THR A 17 -12.52 -25.42 3.09
CA THR A 17 -12.23 -25.86 1.73
C THR A 17 -12.10 -24.64 0.84
N ALA A 18 -10.93 -23.99 0.92
CA ALA A 18 -10.30 -23.40 -0.24
C ALA A 18 -9.96 -24.55 -1.22
N LYS A 19 -10.94 -25.02 -1.98
CA LYS A 19 -10.72 -25.88 -3.13
C LYS A 19 -11.82 -25.68 -4.16
N ALA A 20 -11.60 -24.73 -5.05
CA ALA A 20 -12.28 -24.65 -6.33
C ALA A 20 -11.41 -23.87 -7.33
N ALA A 21 -10.30 -24.47 -7.77
CA ALA A 21 -9.50 -23.88 -8.86
C ALA A 21 -8.94 -24.91 -9.86
N ASP A 22 -9.49 -26.12 -9.90
CA ASP A 22 -9.11 -27.11 -10.93
C ASP A 22 -10.35 -27.73 -11.57
N ALA A 23 -10.80 -27.11 -12.67
CA ALA A 23 -11.58 -27.78 -13.71
C ALA A 23 -11.26 -27.10 -15.05
N GLN A 24 -10.88 -27.91 -16.03
CA GLN A 24 -10.42 -27.60 -17.40
C GLN A 24 -10.86 -26.23 -17.96
N GLY A 25 -9.89 -25.33 -18.18
CA GLY A 25 -10.10 -23.97 -18.70
C GLY A 25 -10.31 -22.88 -17.64
N GLY A 26 -10.06 -23.22 -16.36
CA GLY A 26 -10.33 -22.42 -15.19
C GLY A 26 -9.34 -21.27 -14.92
N TYR A 27 -9.82 -20.35 -14.08
CA TYR A 27 -9.06 -19.25 -13.51
C TYR A 27 -7.72 -19.71 -12.94
N SER A 28 -6.64 -19.03 -13.34
CA SER A 28 -5.32 -19.18 -12.74
C SER A 28 -4.86 -17.82 -12.23
N ARG A 29 -4.04 -17.82 -11.17
CA ARG A 29 -3.43 -16.59 -10.65
C ARG A 29 -2.64 -15.85 -11.74
N ALA A 30 -1.94 -16.58 -12.61
CA ALA A 30 -1.20 -15.99 -13.73
C ALA A 30 -2.13 -15.26 -14.72
N LEU A 31 -3.26 -15.88 -15.07
CA LEU A 31 -4.28 -15.26 -15.92
C LEU A 31 -4.91 -14.03 -15.26
N GLY A 32 -5.23 -14.12 -13.96
CA GLY A 32 -5.72 -12.98 -13.18
C GLY A 32 -4.75 -11.79 -13.21
N LEU A 33 -3.46 -12.06 -13.01
CA LEU A 33 -2.42 -11.03 -13.11
C LEU A 33 -2.33 -10.43 -14.51
N GLU A 34 -2.41 -11.23 -15.58
CA GLU A 34 -2.37 -10.73 -16.95
C GLU A 34 -3.59 -9.85 -17.29
N ILE A 35 -4.77 -10.23 -16.81
CA ILE A 35 -5.99 -9.41 -16.90
C ILE A 35 -5.77 -8.05 -16.23
N CYS A 36 -5.22 -8.04 -15.01
CA CYS A 36 -4.96 -6.82 -14.27
C CYS A 36 -3.88 -5.96 -14.94
N ASP A 37 -2.77 -6.56 -15.41
CA ASP A 37 -1.70 -5.85 -16.13
C ASP A 37 -2.24 -5.15 -17.39
N ARG A 38 -3.12 -5.82 -18.14
CA ARG A 38 -3.77 -5.24 -19.32
C ARG A 38 -4.74 -4.12 -18.96
N THR A 39 -5.48 -4.30 -17.87
CA THR A 39 -6.47 -3.32 -17.40
C THR A 39 -5.78 -2.05 -16.91
N ALA A 40 -4.70 -2.18 -16.13
CA ALA A 40 -3.87 -1.08 -15.68
C ALA A 40 -3.17 -0.33 -16.83
N ALA A 41 -2.91 -1.00 -17.95
CA ALA A 41 -2.40 -0.37 -19.17
C ALA A 41 -3.48 0.41 -19.97
N GLY A 42 -4.73 0.49 -19.47
CA GLY A 42 -5.85 1.19 -20.10
C GLY A 42 -6.79 0.29 -20.91
N GLY A 43 -6.59 -1.03 -20.86
CA GLY A 43 -7.50 -1.98 -21.49
C GLY A 43 -8.83 -2.06 -20.74
N ALA A 44 -9.94 -1.66 -21.39
CA ALA A 44 -11.25 -1.80 -20.74
C ALA A 44 -11.60 -3.28 -20.51
N PRO A 45 -12.13 -3.69 -19.35
CA PRO A 45 -12.48 -5.09 -19.06
C PRO A 45 -13.36 -5.75 -20.11
N ARG A 46 -14.25 -4.97 -20.74
CA ARG A 46 -15.15 -5.43 -21.81
C ARG A 46 -14.40 -5.92 -23.06
N THR A 47 -13.16 -5.49 -23.24
CA THR A 47 -12.31 -5.87 -24.39
C THR A 47 -11.57 -7.19 -24.18
N LEU A 48 -11.56 -7.77 -22.97
CA LEU A 48 -10.87 -9.02 -22.65
C LEU A 48 -11.34 -10.19 -23.51
N ARG A 49 -12.64 -10.26 -23.84
CA ARG A 49 -13.20 -11.27 -24.75
C ARG A 49 -12.61 -11.21 -26.14
N ARG A 50 -12.29 -10.00 -26.63
CA ARG A 50 -11.70 -9.77 -27.96
C ARG A 50 -10.17 -9.87 -27.95
N SER A 51 -9.58 -10.19 -26.81
CA SER A 51 -8.13 -10.34 -26.63
C SER A 51 -7.70 -11.80 -26.76
N PRO A 52 -6.40 -12.09 -26.90
CA PRO A 52 -5.87 -13.46 -26.90
C PRO A 52 -6.23 -14.28 -25.66
N LEU A 53 -6.54 -13.62 -24.53
CA LEU A 53 -7.01 -14.28 -23.30
C LEU A 53 -8.40 -14.91 -23.45
N ASN A 54 -9.22 -14.42 -24.40
CA ASN A 54 -10.58 -14.91 -24.69
C ASN A 54 -11.46 -15.11 -23.43
N VAL A 55 -11.41 -14.17 -22.49
CA VAL A 55 -12.15 -14.25 -21.22
C VAL A 55 -13.58 -13.74 -21.41
N LEU A 56 -14.57 -14.56 -21.07
CA LEU A 56 -15.97 -14.16 -21.06
C LEU A 56 -16.29 -13.30 -19.83
N GLN A 57 -17.20 -12.34 -19.97
CA GLN A 57 -17.63 -11.47 -18.86
C GLN A 57 -18.25 -12.25 -17.69
N ARG A 58 -18.98 -13.34 -17.99
CA ARG A 58 -19.54 -14.23 -16.97
C ARG A 58 -18.45 -14.86 -16.12
N ASP A 59 -17.40 -15.35 -16.76
CA ASP A 59 -16.33 -16.09 -16.09
C ASP A 59 -15.49 -15.11 -15.26
N LEU A 60 -15.15 -13.94 -15.81
CA LEU A 60 -14.52 -12.86 -15.05
C LEU A 60 -15.30 -12.50 -13.79
N ARG A 61 -16.64 -12.37 -13.90
CA ARG A 61 -17.48 -12.05 -12.74
C ARG A 61 -17.47 -13.17 -11.70
N ALA A 62 -17.60 -14.42 -12.13
CA ALA A 62 -17.51 -15.57 -11.23
C ALA A 62 -16.16 -15.63 -10.50
N TRP A 63 -15.05 -15.25 -11.16
CA TRP A 63 -13.73 -15.21 -10.54
C TRP A 63 -13.59 -14.07 -9.54
N LEU A 64 -14.10 -12.87 -9.85
CA LEU A 64 -14.11 -11.73 -8.93
C LEU A 64 -14.97 -12.01 -7.68
N ASP A 65 -16.09 -12.71 -7.84
CA ASP A 65 -16.96 -13.09 -6.72
C ASP A 65 -16.34 -14.21 -5.85
N GLY A 66 -15.49 -15.06 -6.44
CA GLY A 66 -14.85 -16.21 -5.77
C GLY A 66 -13.49 -15.93 -5.13
N ASP A 67 -12.78 -14.88 -5.55
CA ASP A 67 -11.44 -14.53 -5.07
C ASP A 67 -11.37 -13.04 -4.70
N PRO A 68 -11.45 -12.71 -3.39
CA PRO A 68 -11.44 -11.31 -2.95
C PRO A 68 -10.07 -10.63 -3.16
N GLU A 69 -8.96 -11.37 -3.16
CA GLU A 69 -7.64 -10.82 -3.43
C GLU A 69 -7.55 -10.37 -4.90
N PHE A 70 -8.04 -11.22 -5.81
CA PHE A 70 -8.15 -10.88 -7.21
C PHE A 70 -9.10 -9.71 -7.44
N ALA A 71 -10.24 -9.67 -6.76
CA ALA A 71 -11.17 -8.55 -6.85
C ALA A 71 -10.52 -7.22 -6.42
N ALA A 72 -9.78 -7.22 -5.31
CA ALA A 72 -9.05 -6.05 -4.85
C ALA A 72 -7.98 -5.61 -5.85
N LEU A 73 -7.18 -6.57 -6.36
CA LEU A 73 -6.13 -6.29 -7.33
C LEU A 73 -6.70 -5.78 -8.67
N PHE A 74 -7.82 -6.35 -9.12
CA PHE A 74 -8.51 -5.95 -10.34
C PHE A 74 -9.14 -4.56 -10.20
N GLY A 75 -9.72 -4.24 -9.04
CA GLY A 75 -10.21 -2.90 -8.73
C GLY A 75 -9.09 -1.86 -8.78
N LEU A 76 -7.93 -2.17 -8.18
CA LEU A 76 -6.74 -1.32 -8.26
C LEU A 76 -6.25 -1.14 -9.70
N ALA A 77 -6.21 -2.21 -10.48
CA ALA A 77 -5.85 -2.15 -11.90
C ALA A 77 -6.80 -1.27 -12.71
N CYS A 78 -8.11 -1.34 -12.44
CA CYS A 78 -9.10 -0.46 -13.06
C CYS A 78 -8.85 1.01 -12.71
N ALA A 79 -8.55 1.31 -11.44
CA ALA A 79 -8.24 2.67 -10.99
C ALA A 79 -6.95 3.22 -11.62
N ALA A 80 -5.90 2.39 -11.71
CA ALA A 80 -4.65 2.75 -12.40
C ALA A 80 -4.87 2.95 -13.91
N GLY A 81 -5.73 2.14 -14.53
CA GLY A 81 -6.08 2.23 -15.96
C GLY A 81 -6.99 3.40 -16.34
N ALA A 82 -7.55 4.14 -15.37
CA ALA A 82 -8.38 5.33 -15.64
C ALA A 82 -7.54 6.48 -16.22
N THR A 83 -6.30 6.62 -15.76
CA THR A 83 -5.29 7.55 -16.31
C THR A 83 -4.03 6.75 -16.61
N PRO A 84 -4.03 5.95 -17.71
CA PRO A 84 -3.03 4.93 -17.93
C PRO A 84 -1.65 5.56 -18.12
N LEU A 85 -0.71 5.16 -17.27
CA LEU A 85 0.65 5.66 -17.30
C LEU A 85 1.64 4.50 -17.35
N ARG A 86 2.38 4.39 -18.46
CA ARG A 86 3.31 3.28 -18.71
C ARG A 86 4.49 3.33 -17.76
N TYR A 87 4.70 2.32 -16.93
CA TYR A 87 5.90 2.23 -16.07
C TYR A 87 7.21 2.44 -16.84
N SER A 88 8.11 3.25 -16.29
CA SER A 88 9.51 3.35 -16.69
C SER A 88 10.37 3.64 -15.47
N LEU A 89 11.62 3.16 -15.48
CA LEU A 89 12.56 3.38 -14.37
C LEU A 89 12.84 4.86 -14.15
N THR A 90 12.98 5.65 -15.22
CA THR A 90 13.17 7.10 -15.13
C THR A 90 12.01 7.76 -14.37
N ARG A 91 10.76 7.44 -14.72
CA ARG A 91 9.61 8.06 -14.05
C ARG A 91 9.48 7.59 -12.60
N ALA A 92 9.75 6.31 -12.35
CA ALA A 92 9.81 5.77 -11.00
C ALA A 92 10.85 6.51 -10.15
N ALA A 93 12.04 6.75 -10.71
CA ALA A 93 13.12 7.47 -10.05
C ALA A 93 12.75 8.94 -9.81
N ASP A 94 12.17 9.63 -10.79
CA ASP A 94 11.73 11.02 -10.66
C ASP A 94 10.66 11.17 -9.56
N PHE A 95 9.69 10.25 -9.52
CA PHE A 95 8.68 10.21 -8.46
C PHE A 95 9.31 9.96 -7.08
N CYS A 96 10.16 8.94 -6.96
CA CYS A 96 10.83 8.62 -5.70
C CYS A 96 11.77 9.74 -5.24
N GLY A 97 12.43 10.44 -6.17
CA GLY A 97 13.28 11.60 -5.87
C GLY A 97 12.48 12.75 -5.24
N ARG A 98 11.25 13.00 -5.71
CA ARG A 98 10.35 14.00 -5.09
C ARG A 98 9.96 13.61 -3.67
N ILE A 99 9.61 12.35 -3.45
CA ILE A 99 9.27 11.83 -2.11
C ILE A 99 10.47 11.98 -1.18
N ALA A 100 11.66 11.54 -1.60
CA ALA A 100 12.89 11.66 -0.84
C ALA A 100 13.25 13.11 -0.50
N ALA A 101 12.96 14.05 -1.41
CA ALA A 101 13.17 15.48 -1.19
C ALA A 101 12.22 16.10 -0.14
N GLY A 102 11.16 15.39 0.25
CA GLY A 102 10.20 15.87 1.24
C GLY A 102 8.79 16.14 0.69
N ALA A 103 8.54 15.96 -0.61
CA ALA A 103 7.23 16.23 -1.18
C ALA A 103 6.18 15.24 -0.61
N PRO A 104 4.98 15.72 -0.24
CA PRO A 104 3.89 14.83 0.10
C PRO A 104 3.43 14.05 -1.15
N MET A 105 2.94 12.83 -0.93
CA MET A 105 2.57 11.92 -2.02
C MET A 105 1.51 12.51 -2.96
N SER A 106 0.58 13.30 -2.43
CA SER A 106 -0.45 14.01 -3.20
C SER A 106 0.15 15.05 -4.14
N GLU A 107 1.16 15.79 -3.69
CA GLU A 107 1.87 16.77 -4.52
C GLU A 107 2.72 16.07 -5.58
N ALA A 108 3.44 15.01 -5.19
CA ALA A 108 4.23 14.21 -6.12
C ALA A 108 3.36 13.60 -7.23
N CYS A 109 2.15 13.12 -6.92
CA CYS A 109 1.20 12.61 -7.91
C CYS A 109 0.53 13.71 -8.74
N GLY A 110 0.48 14.95 -8.24
CA GLY A 110 -0.21 16.07 -8.90
C GLY A 110 0.60 16.74 -10.02
N ALA A 111 1.89 16.47 -10.11
CA ALA A 111 2.73 17.05 -11.16
C ALA A 111 2.49 16.42 -12.54
N GLU A 112 2.74 17.20 -13.59
CA GLU A 112 2.55 16.75 -14.97
C GLU A 112 3.41 15.51 -15.27
N GLY A 113 2.80 14.50 -15.89
CA GLY A 113 3.47 13.26 -16.25
C GLY A 113 3.76 12.31 -15.07
N MET A 114 3.26 12.61 -13.86
CA MET A 114 3.45 11.75 -12.68
C MET A 114 2.34 10.70 -12.53
N PRO A 115 2.64 9.56 -11.86
CA PRO A 115 1.64 8.53 -11.59
C PRO A 115 0.54 9.05 -10.66
N SER A 116 -0.69 8.61 -10.91
CA SER A 116 -1.78 8.73 -9.93
C SER A 116 -1.49 7.86 -8.70
N LEU A 117 -2.15 8.13 -7.58
CA LEU A 117 -2.00 7.31 -6.37
C LEU A 117 -2.31 5.83 -6.62
N ALA A 118 -3.33 5.53 -7.43
CA ALA A 118 -3.66 4.17 -7.84
C ALA A 118 -2.54 3.53 -8.68
N THR A 119 -1.89 4.31 -9.56
CA THR A 119 -0.74 3.85 -10.34
C THR A 119 0.47 3.55 -9.46
N VAL A 120 0.74 4.39 -8.46
CA VAL A 120 1.82 4.15 -7.47
C VAL A 120 1.56 2.86 -6.70
N GLN A 121 0.35 2.69 -6.14
CA GLN A 121 -0.03 1.47 -5.42
C GLN A 121 0.06 0.23 -6.32
N TRP A 122 -0.40 0.33 -7.57
CA TRP A 122 -0.29 -0.72 -8.56
C TRP A 122 1.16 -1.11 -8.83
N TRP A 123 2.05 -0.13 -9.06
CA TRP A 123 3.48 -0.39 -9.25
C TRP A 123 4.12 -1.01 -8.01
N THR A 124 3.77 -0.54 -6.81
CA THR A 124 4.29 -1.11 -5.55
C THR A 124 3.94 -2.59 -5.40
N GLN A 125 2.71 -3.00 -5.73
CA GLN A 125 2.33 -4.41 -5.65
C GLN A 125 2.97 -5.27 -6.76
N ARG A 126 3.20 -4.67 -7.94
CA ARG A 126 3.53 -5.44 -9.15
C ARG A 126 5.01 -5.44 -9.51
N ARG A 127 5.79 -4.50 -8.97
CA ARG A 127 7.20 -4.25 -9.29
C ARG A 127 8.01 -4.19 -7.99
N PRO A 128 8.60 -5.30 -7.53
CA PRO A 128 9.43 -5.33 -6.33
C PRO A 128 10.56 -4.28 -6.35
N GLU A 129 11.12 -4.01 -7.52
CA GLU A 129 12.12 -2.97 -7.73
C GLU A 129 11.58 -1.56 -7.41
N PHE A 130 10.33 -1.28 -7.77
CA PHE A 130 9.69 0.00 -7.45
C PHE A 130 9.35 0.09 -5.96
N ALA A 131 8.86 -1.01 -5.36
CA ALA A 131 8.61 -1.06 -3.93
C ALA A 131 9.88 -0.75 -3.12
N ALA A 132 11.03 -1.31 -3.53
CA ALA A 132 12.32 -1.02 -2.92
C ALA A 132 12.75 0.45 -3.10
N MET A 133 12.57 1.03 -4.28
CA MET A 133 12.86 2.44 -4.53
C MET A 133 11.98 3.38 -3.68
N LEU A 134 10.69 3.09 -3.60
CA LEU A 134 9.74 3.88 -2.82
C LEU A 134 10.03 3.79 -1.32
N ALA A 135 10.34 2.58 -0.83
CA ALA A 135 10.79 2.36 0.54
C ALA A 135 12.02 3.21 0.88
N ALA A 136 13.06 3.20 0.03
CA ALA A 136 14.25 4.00 0.23
C ALA A 136 13.98 5.51 0.21
N ALA A 137 13.04 5.96 -0.65
CA ALA A 137 12.64 7.36 -0.69
C ALA A 137 11.91 7.81 0.59
N LEU A 138 11.01 6.98 1.12
CA LEU A 138 10.32 7.25 2.39
C LEU A 138 11.29 7.25 3.58
N ASP A 139 12.30 6.37 3.57
CA ASP A 139 13.38 6.39 4.57
C ASP A 139 14.19 7.68 4.51
N ALA A 140 14.56 8.13 3.30
CA ALA A 140 15.26 9.40 3.12
C ALA A 140 14.43 10.59 3.63
N GLN A 141 13.12 10.60 3.34
CA GLN A 141 12.20 11.61 3.85
C GLN A 141 12.11 11.56 5.38
N SER A 142 12.05 10.37 5.99
CA SER A 142 12.05 10.21 7.45
C SER A 142 13.34 10.71 8.09
N ARG A 143 14.50 10.43 7.49
CA ARG A 143 15.80 10.94 7.95
C ARG A 143 15.84 12.46 7.92
N ARG A 144 15.36 13.06 6.83
CA ARG A 144 15.23 14.52 6.72
C ARG A 144 14.36 15.11 7.83
N LEU A 145 13.22 14.49 8.14
CA LEU A 145 12.36 14.94 9.24
C LEU A 145 13.09 14.89 10.58
N ALA A 146 13.93 13.88 10.81
CA ALA A 146 14.75 13.78 12.02
C ALA A 146 15.80 14.89 12.10
N ASP A 147 16.50 15.19 11.00
CA ASP A 147 17.46 16.30 10.94
C ASP A 147 16.77 17.64 11.20
N GLU A 148 15.57 17.85 10.65
CA GLU A 148 14.76 19.04 10.91
C GLU A 148 14.30 19.14 12.38
N VAL A 149 13.96 18.01 13.02
CA VAL A 149 13.63 17.98 14.45
C VAL A 149 14.84 18.42 15.29
N THR A 150 16.02 17.89 15.01
CA THR A 150 17.26 18.29 15.69
C THR A 150 17.53 19.78 15.51
N ALA A 151 17.47 20.30 14.28
CA ALA A 151 17.69 21.71 14.01
C ALA A 151 16.69 22.63 14.73
N ILE A 152 15.40 22.23 14.82
CA ILE A 152 14.37 22.99 15.55
C ILE A 152 14.62 22.96 17.05
N SER A 153 15.08 21.82 17.58
CA SER A 153 15.42 21.67 18.99
C SER A 153 16.60 22.58 19.36
N ASP A 154 17.68 22.55 18.57
CA ASP A 154 18.90 23.32 18.84
C ASP A 154 18.68 24.84 18.71
N ALA A 155 17.76 25.26 17.84
CA ALA A 155 17.42 26.67 17.65
C ALA A 155 16.35 27.21 18.62
N ALA A 156 15.79 26.36 19.50
CA ALA A 156 14.72 26.76 20.40
C ALA A 156 15.19 27.75 21.47
N SER A 157 14.42 28.82 21.67
CA SER A 157 14.58 29.79 22.75
C SER A 157 13.33 29.79 23.64
N PRO A 158 13.36 30.39 24.85
CA PRO A 158 12.18 30.52 25.70
C PRO A 158 10.96 31.14 24.98
N GLU A 159 11.18 32.11 24.09
CA GLU A 159 10.13 32.81 23.33
C GLU A 159 9.54 31.95 22.20
N THR A 160 10.32 31.04 21.64
CA THR A 160 9.94 30.20 20.49
C THR A 160 9.55 28.77 20.88
N LEU A 161 9.73 28.40 22.15
CA LEU A 161 9.59 27.05 22.67
C LEU A 161 8.28 26.37 22.24
N GLN A 162 7.14 27.07 22.35
CA GLN A 162 5.84 26.47 22.02
C GLN A 162 5.70 26.17 20.53
N ILE A 163 6.19 27.05 19.66
CA ILE A 163 6.17 26.84 18.21
C ILE A 163 7.13 25.70 17.84
N SER A 164 8.31 25.64 18.46
CA SER A 164 9.27 24.56 18.27
C SER A 164 8.69 23.21 18.69
N ARG A 165 8.04 23.12 19.85
CA ARG A 165 7.33 21.91 20.30
C ARG A 165 6.28 21.45 19.29
N MET A 166 5.42 22.36 18.82
CA MET A 166 4.40 22.04 17.82
C MET A 166 5.01 21.51 16.52
N ARG A 167 6.09 22.14 16.04
CA ARG A 167 6.78 21.73 14.81
C ARG A 167 7.47 20.38 14.93
N ILE A 168 8.03 20.05 16.10
CA ILE A 168 8.64 18.76 16.40
C ILE A 168 7.56 17.67 16.43
N ALA A 169 6.46 17.89 17.16
CA ALA A 169 5.35 16.94 17.25
C ALA A 169 4.75 16.62 15.87
N ALA A 170 4.55 17.64 15.03
CA ALA A 170 4.07 17.45 13.66
C ALA A 170 5.00 16.56 12.82
N ARG A 171 6.32 16.72 12.96
CA ARG A 171 7.33 15.93 12.23
C ARG A 171 7.42 14.49 12.74
N GLN A 172 7.32 14.30 14.05
CA GLN A 172 7.24 12.96 14.66
C GLN A 172 6.00 12.20 14.17
N TRP A 173 4.84 12.86 14.13
CA TRP A 173 3.62 12.27 13.57
C TRP A 173 3.78 11.91 12.09
N LEU A 174 4.40 12.79 11.29
CA LEU A 174 4.71 12.50 9.89
C LEU A 174 5.63 11.29 9.75
N ALA A 175 6.69 11.18 10.56
CA ALA A 175 7.61 10.04 10.52
C ALA A 175 6.89 8.71 10.82
N VAL A 176 6.01 8.67 11.84
CA VAL A 176 5.18 7.49 12.13
C VAL A 176 4.28 7.13 10.94
N ARG A 177 3.71 8.14 10.28
CA ARG A 177 2.87 7.92 9.10
C ARG A 177 3.68 7.37 7.91
N LEU A 178 4.88 7.89 7.67
CA LEU A 178 5.78 7.39 6.61
C LEU A 178 6.19 5.95 6.87
N ALA A 179 6.51 5.59 8.12
CA ALA A 179 6.82 4.22 8.50
C ALA A 179 5.66 3.25 8.17
N ARG A 180 4.41 3.66 8.39
CA ARG A 180 3.22 2.85 8.03
C ARG A 180 2.96 2.73 6.53
N GLN A 181 3.32 3.76 5.76
CA GLN A 181 3.13 3.79 4.29
C GLN A 181 4.24 3.09 3.52
N THR A 182 5.32 2.79 4.22
CA THR A 182 6.50 2.17 3.66
C THR A 182 6.19 0.73 3.27
N PRO A 183 6.39 0.34 1.99
CA PRO A 183 6.10 -1.02 1.56
C PRO A 183 7.07 -2.01 2.19
N GLU A 184 6.58 -3.22 2.45
CA GLU A 184 7.42 -4.34 2.86
C GLU A 184 8.35 -4.74 1.71
N VAL A 185 9.64 -4.84 2.02
CA VAL A 185 10.68 -5.23 1.06
C VAL A 185 11.42 -6.42 1.64
N PRO A 186 11.48 -7.57 0.95
CA PRO A 186 12.18 -8.75 1.44
C PRO A 186 13.64 -8.45 1.82
N GLY A 187 14.08 -8.93 2.98
CA GLY A 187 15.44 -8.73 3.48
C GLY A 187 15.73 -7.34 4.06
N ARG A 188 14.75 -6.45 4.10
CA ARG A 188 14.90 -5.14 4.75
C ARG A 188 14.76 -5.27 6.26
N VAL A 189 15.76 -4.76 6.97
CA VAL A 189 15.70 -4.60 8.44
C VAL A 189 15.01 -3.28 8.74
N VAL A 190 13.84 -3.34 9.38
CA VAL A 190 13.20 -2.16 9.98
C VAL A 190 13.87 -1.96 11.32
N ALA A 191 14.45 -0.78 11.55
CA ALA A 191 14.97 -0.45 12.87
C ALA A 191 13.80 -0.38 13.86
N ASP A 192 13.91 -1.08 14.98
CA ASP A 192 12.87 -1.09 16.00
C ASP A 192 12.59 0.36 16.45
N ALA A 193 11.33 0.78 16.34
CA ALA A 193 10.87 2.10 16.76
C ALA A 193 10.78 2.24 18.30
N GLU A 194 11.35 1.27 19.02
CA GLU A 194 11.22 1.12 20.45
C GLU A 194 12.25 2.00 21.17
N GLY A 195 11.84 3.26 21.36
CA GLY A 195 12.30 4.05 22.50
C GLY A 195 12.97 5.37 22.14
N TRP A 196 12.24 6.45 22.38
CA TRP A 196 12.86 7.64 22.97
C TRP A 196 13.68 7.19 24.21
N PRO A 197 14.87 7.75 24.50
CA PRO A 197 15.68 7.31 25.64
C PRO A 197 14.86 7.21 26.93
N PRO A 198 14.99 6.10 27.70
CA PRO A 198 14.22 5.91 28.92
C PRO A 198 14.47 7.09 29.87
N GLY A 199 13.40 7.83 30.19
CA GLY A 199 13.44 8.99 31.08
C GLY A 199 12.89 10.29 30.50
N LEU A 200 12.67 10.40 29.18
CA LEU A 200 11.90 11.53 28.65
C LEU A 200 10.46 11.11 28.38
N VAL A 201 9.58 11.54 29.28
CA VAL A 201 8.16 11.59 28.99
C VAL A 201 7.96 12.83 28.13
N VAL A 202 7.92 12.65 26.80
CA VAL A 202 7.24 13.63 25.97
C VAL A 202 5.77 13.44 26.33
N GLU A 203 5.24 14.30 27.21
CA GLU A 203 3.79 14.45 27.32
C GLU A 203 3.30 14.78 25.92
N ALA A 204 2.84 13.76 25.21
CA ALA A 204 1.92 13.95 24.10
C ALA A 204 0.72 14.62 24.76
N ALA A 205 0.71 15.95 24.76
CA ALA A 205 -0.49 16.68 25.06
C ALA A 205 -1.52 16.15 24.05
N GLU A 206 -2.43 15.32 24.55
CA GLU A 206 -3.59 14.88 23.79
C GLU A 206 -4.28 16.16 23.32
N PHE A 207 -4.40 16.29 21.99
CA PHE A 207 -5.11 17.40 21.36
C PHE A 207 -6.61 17.29 21.61
#